data_AF-A0AA95DZ78-F1
#
_entry.id   AF-A0AA95DZ78-F1
#
_cell.length_a   1.000
_cell.length_b   1.000
_cell.length_c   1.000
_cell.angle_alpha   90.00
_cell.angle_beta   90.00
_cell.angle_gamma   90.00
#
_symmetry.space_group_name_H-M   'P 1'
#
loop_
_entity.id
_entity.type
_entity.pdbx_description
1 polymer ?
#
loop_
_entity_poly.entity_id
_entity_poly.type
_entity_poly.pdbx_seq_one_letter_code
_entity_poly.pdbx_strand_id
1 'polypeptide(L)'
;MTSKPPIPPKSLLDYSQGDDDETSFIEFEPATDLREFVTETILNEHHELYNPAFEHITLLNEPEFLQFLWASDGFNKAEKRVLGQCERVSFMAGGWKKARQEKQMRDWFGFIPTYLITLDAYYCSQCTTDEYLALIEHELAHIGVKRDEDGNMLFSDMTGLPKHYLANHDIEEFYSVIERYKDNADIKAMKELLR
;
A
#
# COMPACT_ATOMS: atom_id res chain seq x y z
N MET A 1 14.48 -6.53 18.30
CA MET A 1 14.01 -7.70 17.54
C MET A 1 13.33 -7.08 16.35
N THR A 2 13.92 -7.15 15.16
CA THR A 2 13.32 -6.58 13.95
C THR A 2 11.91 -7.13 13.78
N SER A 3 10.92 -6.27 13.99
CA SER A 3 9.50 -6.60 13.82
C SER A 3 9.31 -7.05 12.37
N LYS A 4 9.00 -8.34 12.17
CA LYS A 4 8.74 -8.88 10.84
C LYS A 4 7.32 -8.51 10.42
N PRO A 5 7.09 -8.13 9.14
CA PRO A 5 5.75 -7.96 8.62
C PRO A 5 4.91 -9.24 8.77
N PRO A 6 3.58 -9.12 8.88
CA PRO A 6 2.70 -10.27 9.02
C PRO A 6 2.73 -11.16 7.77
N ILE A 7 2.51 -12.45 7.98
CA ILE A 7 2.41 -13.43 6.88
C ILE A 7 0.96 -13.43 6.39
N PRO A 8 0.72 -13.39 5.06
CA PRO A 8 -0.64 -13.40 4.52
C PRO A 8 -1.45 -14.64 4.94
N PRO A 9 -2.79 -14.55 4.97
CA PRO A 9 -3.66 -15.66 5.36
C PRO A 9 -3.43 -16.89 4.48
N LYS A 10 -3.24 -18.07 5.10
CA LYS A 10 -3.04 -19.33 4.36
C LYS A 10 -4.19 -19.63 3.40
N SER A 11 -5.43 -19.34 3.81
CA SER A 11 -6.62 -19.48 2.98
C SER A 11 -6.49 -18.76 1.65
N LEU A 12 -5.81 -17.61 1.62
CA LEU A 12 -5.64 -16.81 0.43
C LEU A 12 -4.52 -17.36 -0.48
N LEU A 13 -3.47 -17.95 0.11
CA LEU A 13 -2.36 -18.58 -0.62
C LEU A 13 -2.77 -19.87 -1.34
N ASP A 14 -3.85 -20.52 -0.89
CA ASP A 14 -4.37 -21.73 -1.55
C ASP A 14 -5.01 -21.40 -2.93
N TYR A 15 -5.33 -20.13 -3.20
CA TYR A 15 -5.89 -19.68 -4.49
C TYR A 15 -4.80 -19.45 -5.57
N SER A 16 -3.55 -19.21 -5.19
CA SER A 16 -2.47 -18.87 -6.14
C SER A 16 -1.86 -20.09 -6.84
N GLN A 17 -2.36 -21.31 -6.59
CA GLN A 17 -1.77 -22.58 -7.08
C GLN A 17 -2.62 -23.35 -8.11
N GLY A 18 -3.53 -22.67 -8.82
CA GLY A 18 -4.30 -23.31 -9.90
C GLY A 18 -3.58 -23.25 -11.25
N ASP A 19 -3.06 -24.39 -11.73
CA ASP A 19 -2.42 -24.57 -13.06
C ASP A 19 -3.38 -24.39 -14.27
N ASP A 20 -4.66 -24.05 -14.06
CA ASP A 20 -5.65 -23.85 -15.13
C ASP A 20 -5.96 -22.36 -15.33
N ASP A 21 -5.32 -21.79 -16.36
CA ASP A 21 -5.40 -20.40 -16.84
C ASP A 21 -6.85 -19.89 -17.10
N GLU A 22 -7.82 -20.80 -17.24
CA GLU A 22 -9.22 -20.45 -17.54
C GLU A 22 -10.08 -20.17 -16.28
N THR A 23 -9.60 -20.46 -15.07
CA THR A 23 -10.41 -20.32 -13.83
C THR A 23 -9.70 -19.70 -12.63
N SER A 24 -8.47 -19.21 -12.78
CA SER A 24 -7.79 -18.45 -11.73
C SER A 24 -8.48 -17.09 -11.51
N PHE A 25 -9.23 -16.96 -10.41
CA PHE A 25 -9.78 -15.68 -9.95
C PHE A 25 -8.91 -15.14 -8.83
N ILE A 26 -8.60 -13.84 -8.87
CA ILE A 26 -7.91 -13.17 -7.77
C ILE A 26 -8.92 -12.96 -6.64
N GLU A 27 -8.60 -13.50 -5.48
CA GLU A 27 -9.34 -13.26 -4.24
C GLU A 27 -8.71 -12.12 -3.43
N PHE A 28 -9.54 -11.44 -2.65
CA PHE A 28 -9.12 -10.31 -1.83
C PHE A 28 -9.59 -10.46 -0.39
N GLU A 29 -8.73 -10.11 0.56
CA GLU A 29 -9.04 -10.13 1.99
C GLU A 29 -8.52 -8.86 2.68
N PRO A 30 -9.27 -8.26 3.63
CA PRO A 30 -8.75 -7.18 4.48
C PRO A 30 -7.46 -7.56 5.19
N ALA A 31 -6.39 -6.81 4.97
CA ALA A 31 -5.10 -6.99 5.61
C ALA A 31 -5.01 -6.15 6.89
N THR A 32 -5.87 -6.44 7.87
CA THR A 32 -5.95 -5.69 9.12
C THR A 32 -4.66 -5.79 9.94
N ASP A 33 -4.03 -6.96 9.91
CA ASP A 33 -2.73 -7.23 10.51
C ASP A 33 -1.60 -6.37 9.90
N LEU A 34 -1.62 -6.19 8.58
CA LEU A 34 -0.65 -5.34 7.88
C LEU A 34 -0.85 -3.87 8.26
N ARG A 35 -2.11 -3.43 8.36
CA ARG A 35 -2.42 -2.07 8.82
C ARG A 35 -1.91 -1.81 10.24
N GLU A 36 -2.15 -2.75 11.16
CA GLU A 36 -1.66 -2.68 12.53
C GLU A 36 -0.12 -2.63 12.54
N PHE A 37 0.54 -3.52 11.80
CA PHE A 37 1.99 -3.53 11.66
C PHE A 37 2.53 -2.18 11.17
N VAL A 38 1.99 -1.61 10.09
CA VAL A 38 2.43 -0.32 9.55
C VAL A 38 2.25 0.80 10.56
N THR A 39 1.11 0.81 11.27
CA THR A 39 0.79 1.81 12.29
C THR A 39 1.73 1.74 13.49
N GLU A 40 2.02 0.54 13.98
CA GLU A 40 2.85 0.32 15.16
C GLU A 40 4.36 0.43 14.88
N THR A 41 4.77 0.38 13.62
CA THR A 41 6.18 0.33 13.22
C THR A 41 6.60 1.51 12.34
N ILE A 42 6.26 1.52 11.06
CA ILE A 42 6.74 2.49 10.06
C ILE A 42 6.23 3.90 10.38
N LEU A 43 5.01 4.01 10.91
CA LEU A 43 4.35 5.26 11.27
C LEU A 43 4.54 5.67 12.74
N ASN A 44 5.26 4.88 13.54
CA ASN A 44 5.43 5.12 14.97
C ASN A 44 6.83 5.67 15.26
N GLU A 45 6.92 6.94 15.66
CA GLU A 45 8.18 7.64 15.96
C GLU A 45 9.05 7.00 17.05
N HIS A 46 8.48 6.10 17.86
CA HIS A 46 9.19 5.38 18.91
C HIS A 46 9.68 3.98 18.48
N HIS A 47 9.38 3.55 17.26
CA HIS A 47 9.77 2.24 16.73
C HIS A 47 11.03 2.33 15.86
N GLU A 48 11.85 1.27 15.84
CA GLU A 48 13.12 1.26 15.09
C GLU A 48 12.95 1.36 13.57
N LEU A 49 11.80 0.89 13.06
CA LEU A 49 11.44 0.96 11.64
C LEU A 49 10.84 2.30 11.22
N TYR A 50 10.61 3.24 12.16
CA TYR A 50 10.01 4.54 11.84
C TYR A 50 10.67 5.18 10.61
N ASN A 51 9.83 5.67 9.70
CA ASN A 51 10.29 6.44 8.55
C ASN A 51 9.62 7.83 8.55
N PRO A 52 10.37 8.89 8.88
CA PRO A 52 9.86 10.27 8.93
C PRO A 52 9.24 10.77 7.62
N ALA A 53 9.57 10.15 6.48
CA ALA A 53 8.99 10.51 5.20
C ALA A 53 7.46 10.29 5.15
N PHE A 54 6.91 9.48 6.06
CA PHE A 54 5.48 9.20 6.18
C PHE A 54 4.81 9.91 7.38
N GLU A 55 5.50 10.86 8.03
CA GLU A 55 4.94 11.62 9.15
C GLU A 55 3.60 12.30 8.78
N HIS A 56 3.43 12.77 7.54
CA HIS A 56 2.16 13.37 7.12
C HIS A 56 0.99 12.40 7.09
N ILE A 57 1.24 11.09 7.00
CA ILE A 57 0.22 10.04 7.08
C ILE A 57 -0.21 9.84 8.53
N THR A 58 0.69 9.99 9.50
CA THR A 58 0.36 9.84 10.94
C THR A 58 -0.66 10.89 11.39
N LEU A 59 -0.53 12.11 10.87
CA LEU A 59 -1.49 13.21 11.08
C LEU A 59 -2.88 12.94 10.47
N LEU A 60 -2.99 11.93 9.62
CA LEU A 60 -4.20 11.51 8.92
C LEU A 60 -4.66 10.11 9.36
N ASN A 61 -4.06 9.51 10.39
CA ASN A 61 -4.17 8.08 10.71
C ASN A 61 -5.50 7.65 11.37
N GLU A 62 -6.61 8.25 10.96
CA GLU A 62 -7.93 7.70 11.24
C GLU A 62 -8.17 6.43 10.39
N PRO A 63 -8.96 5.46 10.87
CA PRO A 63 -9.30 4.27 10.09
C PRO A 63 -9.80 4.54 8.68
N GLU A 64 -10.54 5.60 8.47
CA GLU A 64 -11.11 5.96 7.18
C GLU A 64 -10.06 6.47 6.18
N PHE A 65 -8.84 6.76 6.61
CA PHE A 65 -7.81 7.31 5.74
C PHE A 65 -7.09 6.25 4.92
N LEU A 66 -6.50 5.24 5.57
CA LEU A 66 -5.68 4.23 4.91
C LEU A 66 -6.06 2.82 5.37
N GLN A 67 -6.37 1.96 4.40
CA GLN A 67 -6.60 0.53 4.62
C GLN A 67 -5.72 -0.32 3.70
N PHE A 68 -5.57 -1.60 4.07
CA PHE A 68 -4.78 -2.56 3.31
C PHE A 68 -5.64 -3.76 2.89
N LEU A 69 -5.34 -4.31 1.71
CA LEU A 69 -5.85 -5.58 1.21
C LEU A 69 -4.70 -6.53 0.90
N TRP A 70 -4.96 -7.80 1.14
CA TRP A 70 -4.27 -8.89 0.48
C TRP A 70 -4.98 -9.20 -0.83
N ALA A 71 -4.22 -9.36 -1.92
CA ALA A 71 -4.64 -10.04 -3.12
C ALA A 71 -3.98 -11.43 -3.16
N SER A 72 -4.70 -12.47 -3.55
CA SER A 72 -4.16 -13.84 -3.59
C SER A 72 -2.94 -13.97 -4.50
N ASP A 73 -2.85 -13.13 -5.52
CA ASP A 73 -1.73 -13.06 -6.43
C ASP A 73 -1.64 -11.67 -7.06
N GLY A 74 -0.47 -11.29 -7.55
CA GLY A 74 -0.26 -10.07 -8.32
C GLY A 74 -0.94 -10.12 -9.69
N PHE A 75 -0.86 -9.04 -10.45
CA PHE A 75 -1.42 -8.99 -11.81
C PHE A 75 -0.43 -8.42 -12.82
N ASN A 76 -0.68 -8.67 -14.11
CA ASN A 76 0.18 -8.17 -15.19
C ASN A 76 -0.37 -6.88 -15.79
N LYS A 77 0.50 -5.89 -15.99
CA LYS A 77 0.20 -4.62 -16.64
C LYS A 77 1.34 -4.22 -17.56
N ALA A 78 1.04 -4.04 -18.85
CA ALA A 78 2.03 -3.67 -19.87
C ALA A 78 3.33 -4.52 -19.82
N GLU A 79 3.18 -5.85 -19.83
CA GLU A 79 4.26 -6.86 -19.77
C GLU A 79 5.04 -6.91 -18.44
N LYS A 80 4.61 -6.18 -17.42
CA LYS A 80 5.22 -6.19 -16.09
C LYS A 80 4.28 -6.78 -15.05
N ARG A 81 4.86 -7.43 -14.05
CA ARG A 81 4.14 -7.94 -12.89
C ARG A 81 4.04 -6.83 -11.85
N VAL A 82 2.83 -6.60 -11.33
CA VAL A 82 2.52 -5.65 -10.26
C VAL A 82 2.37 -6.43 -8.95
N LEU A 83 3.19 -6.10 -7.96
CA LEU A 83 3.24 -6.77 -6.64
C LEU A 83 2.51 -5.98 -5.54
N GLY A 84 2.26 -4.70 -5.78
CA GLY A 84 1.54 -3.81 -4.88
C GLY A 84 0.84 -2.71 -5.67
N GLN A 85 -0.21 -2.13 -5.08
CA GLN A 85 -0.89 -0.99 -5.65
C GLN A 85 -1.48 -0.10 -4.56
N CYS A 86 -1.02 1.14 -4.50
CA CYS A 86 -1.68 2.23 -3.80
C CYS A 86 -2.67 2.95 -4.71
N GLU A 87 -3.91 3.11 -4.25
CA GLU A 87 -4.91 3.92 -4.92
C GLU A 87 -5.63 4.86 -3.97
N ARG A 88 -5.97 6.06 -4.49
CA ARG A 88 -6.98 6.90 -3.87
C ARG A 88 -8.35 6.39 -4.32
N VAL A 89 -9.11 5.81 -3.39
CA VAL A 89 -10.35 5.10 -3.71
C VAL A 89 -11.33 6.02 -4.42
N SER A 90 -11.65 5.66 -5.65
CA SER A 90 -12.62 6.39 -6.46
C SER A 90 -13.30 5.45 -7.45
N PHE A 91 -14.62 5.58 -7.58
CA PHE A 91 -15.41 4.68 -8.42
C PHE A 91 -15.76 5.38 -9.73
N MET A 92 -15.10 4.98 -10.82
CA MET A 92 -15.37 5.47 -12.17
C MET A 92 -16.61 4.79 -12.78
N ALA A 93 -17.71 4.80 -12.03
CA ALA A 93 -18.97 4.17 -12.41
C ALA A 93 -20.17 4.93 -11.82
N GLY A 94 -21.36 4.70 -12.38
CA GLY A 94 -22.63 5.24 -11.90
C GLY A 94 -23.64 4.14 -11.52
N GLY A 95 -24.74 4.53 -10.88
CA GLY A 95 -25.85 3.65 -10.55
C GLY A 95 -25.43 2.39 -9.78
N TRP A 96 -25.97 1.23 -10.18
CA TRP A 96 -25.69 -0.04 -9.52
C TRP A 96 -24.24 -0.53 -9.64
N LYS A 97 -23.50 -0.11 -10.66
CA LYS A 97 -22.07 -0.47 -10.78
C LYS A 97 -21.26 0.16 -9.65
N LYS A 98 -21.48 1.45 -9.39
CA LYS A 98 -20.90 2.16 -8.24
C LYS A 98 -21.38 1.58 -6.92
N ALA A 99 -22.69 1.35 -6.77
CA ALA A 99 -23.27 0.85 -5.53
C ALA A 99 -22.68 -0.51 -5.10
N ARG A 100 -22.41 -1.44 -6.03
CA ARG A 100 -21.76 -2.72 -5.71
C ARG A 100 -20.29 -2.56 -5.28
N GLN A 101 -19.53 -1.70 -5.94
CA GLN A 101 -18.13 -1.43 -5.58
C GLN A 101 -18.03 -0.76 -4.21
N GLU A 102 -18.89 0.23 -3.93
CA GLU A 102 -18.95 0.86 -2.61
C GLU A 102 -19.41 -0.10 -1.52
N LYS A 103 -20.38 -0.98 -1.81
CA LYS A 103 -20.82 -2.02 -0.88
C LYS A 103 -19.66 -2.96 -0.54
N GLN A 104 -18.86 -3.37 -1.52
CA GLN A 104 -17.70 -4.23 -1.27
C GLN A 104 -16.72 -3.61 -0.27
N MET A 105 -16.41 -2.32 -0.43
CA MET A 105 -15.54 -1.60 0.53
C MET A 105 -16.15 -1.55 1.94
N ARG A 106 -17.46 -1.30 2.05
CA ARG A 106 -18.15 -1.30 3.35
C ARG A 106 -18.25 -2.69 3.97
N ASP A 107 -18.36 -3.74 3.17
CA ASP A 107 -18.38 -5.11 3.67
C ASP A 107 -17.00 -5.51 4.23
N TRP A 108 -15.92 -5.02 3.61
CA TRP A 108 -14.55 -5.24 4.08
C TRP A 108 -14.17 -4.37 5.30
N PHE A 109 -14.48 -3.08 5.26
CA PHE A 109 -13.91 -2.10 6.21
C PHE A 109 -14.97 -1.40 7.08
N GLY A 110 -16.26 -1.59 6.81
CA GLY A 110 -17.36 -0.82 7.43
C GLY A 110 -17.56 0.58 6.84
N PHE A 111 -16.60 1.07 6.05
CA PHE A 111 -16.61 2.37 5.39
C PHE A 111 -15.92 2.29 4.02
N ILE A 112 -15.83 3.42 3.31
CA ILE A 112 -15.03 3.54 2.09
C ILE A 112 -13.75 4.29 2.47
N PRO A 113 -12.57 3.65 2.44
CA PRO A 113 -11.34 4.31 2.82
C PRO A 113 -10.94 5.38 1.80
N THR A 114 -10.13 6.34 2.22
CA THR A 114 -9.59 7.39 1.32
C THR A 114 -8.50 6.81 0.40
N TYR A 115 -7.60 6.02 0.99
CA TYR A 115 -6.55 5.27 0.32
C TYR A 115 -6.66 3.78 0.63
N LEU A 116 -6.33 2.98 -0.37
CA LEU A 116 -6.26 1.53 -0.28
C LEU A 116 -4.92 1.08 -0.84
N ILE A 117 -4.16 0.31 -0.07
CA ILE A 117 -2.96 -0.36 -0.53
C ILE A 117 -3.28 -1.85 -0.64
N THR A 118 -3.09 -2.42 -1.82
CA THR A 118 -3.27 -3.87 -2.05
C THR A 118 -1.92 -4.50 -2.32
N LEU A 119 -1.57 -5.58 -1.61
CA LEU A 119 -0.32 -6.31 -1.80
C LEU A 119 -0.55 -7.74 -2.28
N ASP A 120 0.35 -8.25 -3.11
CA ASP A 120 0.43 -9.65 -3.54
C ASP A 120 0.81 -10.55 -2.36
N ALA A 121 -0.16 -11.33 -1.88
CA ALA A 121 0.00 -12.25 -0.76
C ALA A 121 1.00 -13.37 -1.08
N TYR A 122 0.99 -13.90 -2.30
CA TYR A 122 1.90 -14.96 -2.69
C TYR A 122 3.34 -14.48 -2.65
N TYR A 123 3.63 -13.32 -3.26
CA TYR A 123 4.95 -12.70 -3.19
C TYR A 123 5.38 -12.40 -1.75
N CYS A 124 4.50 -11.76 -0.95
CA CYS A 124 4.79 -11.42 0.44
C CYS A 124 5.06 -12.65 1.33
N SER A 125 4.55 -13.82 0.96
CA SER A 125 4.81 -15.09 1.66
C SER A 125 6.20 -15.68 1.38
N GLN A 126 6.84 -15.30 0.27
CA GLN A 126 8.10 -15.88 -0.21
C GLN A 126 9.29 -14.91 -0.13
N CYS A 127 9.03 -13.61 -0.19
CA CYS A 127 10.08 -12.59 -0.20
C CYS A 127 10.81 -12.47 1.14
N THR A 128 11.99 -11.84 1.11
CA THR A 128 12.74 -11.51 2.31
C THR A 128 12.08 -10.39 3.09
N THR A 129 12.43 -10.23 4.37
CA THR A 129 11.91 -9.14 5.20
C THR A 129 12.25 -7.76 4.62
N ASP A 130 13.43 -7.60 4.03
CA ASP A 130 13.85 -6.33 3.44
C ASP A 130 13.07 -5.98 2.18
N GLU A 131 12.81 -6.95 1.31
CA GLU A 131 11.96 -6.77 0.12
C GLU A 131 10.52 -6.41 0.50
N TYR A 132 9.96 -7.10 1.49
CA TYR A 132 8.61 -6.83 1.98
C TYR A 132 8.50 -5.41 2.57
N LEU A 133 9.43 -5.02 3.44
CA LEU A 133 9.43 -3.66 3.99
C LEU A 133 9.57 -2.60 2.89
N ALA A 134 10.45 -2.84 1.91
CA ALA A 134 10.60 -1.94 0.77
C ALA A 134 9.34 -1.85 -0.11
N LEU A 135 8.60 -2.94 -0.29
CA LEU A 135 7.30 -2.95 -0.97
C LEU A 135 6.25 -2.13 -0.19
N ILE A 136 6.15 -2.31 1.13
CA ILE A 136 5.21 -1.54 1.96
C ILE A 136 5.53 -0.04 1.87
N GLU A 137 6.78 0.33 2.09
CA GLU A 137 7.19 1.74 2.04
C GLU A 137 7.06 2.32 0.61
N HIS A 138 7.16 1.50 -0.44
CA HIS A 138 6.85 1.89 -1.82
C HIS A 138 5.41 2.31 -1.98
N GLU A 139 4.48 1.46 -1.55
CA GLU A 139 3.06 1.78 -1.67
C GLU A 139 2.66 2.96 -0.79
N LEU A 140 3.31 3.14 0.37
CA LEU A 140 3.11 4.32 1.22
C LEU A 140 3.62 5.61 0.56
N ALA A 141 4.72 5.54 -0.20
CA ALA A 141 5.31 6.69 -0.89
C ALA A 141 4.39 7.28 -1.97
N HIS A 142 3.42 6.51 -2.46
CA HIS A 142 2.37 7.02 -3.34
C HIS A 142 1.41 8.00 -2.64
N ILE A 143 1.33 8.00 -1.31
CA ILE A 143 0.53 8.96 -0.56
C ILE A 143 1.39 10.20 -0.31
N GLY A 144 1.41 11.12 -1.27
CA GLY A 144 2.16 12.37 -1.19
C GLY A 144 1.42 13.47 -0.40
N VAL A 145 2.17 14.45 0.11
CA VAL A 145 1.64 15.66 0.75
C VAL A 145 2.10 16.91 0.01
N LYS A 146 1.18 17.84 -0.26
CA LYS A 146 1.51 19.11 -0.91
C LYS A 146 2.32 19.98 0.04
N ARG A 147 3.39 20.57 -0.48
CA ARG A 147 4.28 21.49 0.24
C ARG A 147 4.38 22.85 -0.47
N ASP A 148 4.68 23.89 0.27
CA ASP A 148 5.00 25.22 -0.27
C ASP A 148 6.46 25.29 -0.76
N GLU A 149 6.89 26.47 -1.23
CA GLU A 149 8.25 26.72 -1.74
C GLU A 149 9.33 26.55 -0.67
N ASP A 150 8.98 26.70 0.61
CA ASP A 150 9.86 26.53 1.75
C ASP A 150 9.86 25.08 2.29
N GLY A 151 9.07 24.20 1.68
CA GLY A 151 8.96 22.78 2.04
C GLY A 151 7.96 22.49 3.18
N ASN A 152 7.20 23.47 3.66
CA ASN A 152 6.20 23.27 4.71
C ASN A 152 4.94 22.60 4.14
N MET A 153 4.30 21.74 4.94
CA MET A 153 3.05 21.09 4.54
C MET A 153 1.93 22.12 4.35
N LEU A 154 1.19 21.99 3.26
CA LEU A 154 -0.01 22.76 3.02
C LEU A 154 -1.21 22.09 3.69
N PHE A 155 -1.95 22.83 4.50
CA PHE A 155 -3.16 22.36 5.17
C PHE A 155 -4.42 22.84 4.46
N SER A 156 -5.50 22.10 4.63
CA SER A 156 -6.85 22.45 4.17
C SER A 156 -7.51 23.38 5.18
N ASP A 157 -7.92 24.58 4.75
CA ASP A 157 -8.62 25.54 5.62
C ASP A 157 -9.96 24.99 6.15
N MET A 158 -10.57 24.04 5.43
CA MET A 158 -11.84 23.43 5.81
C MET A 158 -11.70 22.34 6.86
N THR A 159 -10.65 21.53 6.77
CA THR A 159 -10.49 20.32 7.60
C THR A 159 -9.37 20.43 8.62
N GLY A 160 -8.46 21.40 8.47
CA GLY A 160 -7.25 21.50 9.29
C GLY A 160 -6.22 20.39 9.02
N LEU A 161 -6.44 19.55 8.01
CA LEU A 161 -5.60 18.39 7.72
C LEU A 161 -4.65 18.63 6.53
N PRO A 162 -3.50 17.93 6.45
CA PRO A 162 -2.58 18.03 5.32
C PRO A 162 -3.25 17.74 3.97
N LYS A 163 -2.92 18.54 2.95
CA LYS A 163 -3.40 18.34 1.57
C LYS A 163 -2.61 17.22 0.91
N HIS A 164 -3.17 16.02 0.90
CA HIS A 164 -2.57 14.85 0.28
C HIS A 164 -2.90 14.73 -1.22
N TYR A 165 -2.09 13.97 -1.96
CA TYR A 165 -2.30 13.59 -3.36
C TYR A 165 -1.82 12.15 -3.61
N LEU A 166 -2.23 11.56 -4.73
CA LEU A 166 -1.67 10.29 -5.19
C LEU A 166 -0.47 10.62 -6.09
N ALA A 167 0.74 10.35 -5.62
CA ALA A 167 1.97 10.52 -6.37
C ALA A 167 2.06 9.46 -7.47
N ASN A 168 2.65 9.82 -8.61
CA ASN A 168 2.88 8.87 -9.70
C ASN A 168 4.01 7.90 -9.32
N HIS A 169 4.17 6.81 -10.09
CA HIS A 169 5.30 5.88 -10.00
C HIS A 169 6.62 6.50 -10.47
N ASP A 170 6.98 7.67 -9.92
CA ASP A 170 8.29 8.26 -10.11
C ASP A 170 9.30 7.60 -9.16
N ILE A 171 10.20 6.84 -9.78
CA ILE A 171 11.20 6.02 -9.10
C ILE A 171 12.23 6.90 -8.39
N GLU A 172 12.52 8.11 -8.89
CA GLU A 172 13.46 9.00 -8.21
C GLU A 172 12.86 9.58 -6.92
N GLU A 173 11.54 9.80 -6.91
CA GLU A 173 10.79 10.20 -5.71
C GLU A 173 10.85 9.08 -4.64
N PHE A 174 10.71 7.80 -5.05
CA PHE A 174 10.87 6.64 -4.15
C PHE A 174 12.24 6.55 -3.47
N TYR A 175 13.35 6.80 -4.19
CA TYR A 175 14.70 6.81 -3.59
C TYR A 175 14.97 8.04 -2.74
N SER A 176 14.33 9.18 -3.05
CA SER A 176 14.39 10.37 -2.20
C SER A 176 13.63 10.20 -0.88
N VAL A 177 12.62 9.31 -0.88
CA VAL A 177 11.76 8.99 0.27
C VAL A 177 12.32 7.87 1.15
N ILE A 178 13.10 6.94 0.59
CA ILE A 178 13.65 5.80 1.34
C ILE A 178 15.15 5.65 1.17
N GLU A 179 15.88 6.59 1.80
CA GLU A 179 17.34 6.57 1.84
C GLU A 179 17.89 5.23 2.40
N ARG A 180 17.13 4.55 3.26
CA ARG A 180 17.48 3.28 3.93
C ARG A 180 17.82 2.14 2.94
N TYR A 181 17.25 2.13 1.74
CA TYR A 181 17.43 1.04 0.77
C TYR A 181 18.28 1.38 -0.45
N LYS A 182 18.84 2.60 -0.51
CA LYS A 182 19.54 3.12 -1.71
C LYS A 182 20.71 2.23 -2.19
N ASP A 183 21.37 1.53 -1.27
CA ASP A 183 22.54 0.69 -1.53
C ASP A 183 22.22 -0.82 -1.58
N ASN A 184 20.95 -1.22 -1.44
CA ASN A 184 20.56 -2.64 -1.46
C ASN A 184 20.35 -3.11 -2.92
N ALA A 185 21.18 -4.05 -3.37
CA ALA A 185 21.18 -4.56 -4.75
C ALA A 185 19.91 -5.36 -5.10
N ASP A 186 19.35 -6.10 -4.14
CA ASP A 186 18.18 -6.96 -4.35
C ASP A 186 16.90 -6.11 -4.46
N ILE A 187 16.76 -5.10 -3.58
CA ILE A 187 15.70 -4.09 -3.70
C ILE A 187 15.86 -3.30 -5.02
N LYS A 188 17.11 -3.13 -5.47
CA LYS A 188 17.40 -2.52 -6.76
C LYS A 188 16.97 -3.36 -7.96
N ALA A 189 16.91 -4.69 -7.83
CA ALA A 189 16.35 -5.58 -8.84
C ALA A 189 14.82 -5.62 -8.79
N MET A 190 14.22 -5.55 -7.59
CA MET A 190 12.75 -5.45 -7.41
C MET A 190 12.15 -4.21 -8.11
N LYS A 191 12.95 -3.19 -8.42
CA LYS A 191 12.56 -1.97 -9.17
C LYS A 191 11.75 -2.21 -10.44
N GLU A 192 11.99 -3.30 -11.15
CA GLU A 192 11.28 -3.57 -12.42
C GLU A 192 9.85 -4.10 -12.20
N LEU A 193 9.54 -4.55 -10.98
CA LEU A 193 8.29 -5.19 -10.57
C LEU A 193 7.36 -4.26 -9.75
N LEU A 194 7.82 -3.05 -9.41
CA LEU A 194 7.09 -2.05 -8.63
C LEU A 194 6.41 -0.98 -9.52
N ARG A 195 5.78 -1.37 -10.64
CA ARG A 195 5.12 -0.44 -11.58
C ARG A 195 3.87 -0.99 -12.26
#